data_AF-E6U3A5-F1
#
_entry.id   AF-E6U3A5-F1
#
_cell.length_a   1.000
_cell.length_b   1.000
_cell.length_c   1.000
_cell.angle_alpha   90.00
_cell.angle_beta   90.00
_cell.angle_gamma   90.00
#
_symmetry.space_group_name_H-M   'P 1'
#
loop_
_entity.id
_entity.type
_entity.pdbx_description
1 polymer ?
#
loop_
_entity_poly.entity_id
_entity_poly.type
_entity_poly.pdbx_seq_one_letter_code
_entity_poly.pdbx_strand_id
1 'polypeptide(L)'
;MSVDELLDSLDEMIDRSWGLPLLGGRCMLDAERVREIIDDIRLNLPAEIRQARAIVADRSEIVRNAREEAAAIVRAAQEKANAMIREDEITRNAREKANDIMTQANQQSKEVKIAAADFVDKLMHNCEEAMAGSLGELRQARQALRKTGRKP
;
A
#
# COMPACT_ATOMS: atom_id res chain seq x y z
N MET A 1 1.08 25.70 -54.94
CA MET A 1 -0.38 25.49 -55.05
C MET A 1 -0.82 24.86 -53.75
N SER A 2 -1.96 25.29 -53.19
CA SER A 2 -2.53 24.59 -52.05
C SER A 2 -2.98 23.17 -52.48
N VAL A 3 -3.14 22.27 -51.51
CA VAL A 3 -3.72 20.95 -51.81
C VAL A 3 -5.12 21.11 -52.41
N ASP A 4 -5.88 22.12 -51.99
CA ASP A 4 -7.22 22.40 -52.53
C ASP A 4 -7.15 22.82 -54.01
N GLU A 5 -6.20 23.66 -54.40
CA GLU A 5 -5.99 24.04 -55.82
C GLU A 5 -5.60 22.85 -56.70
N LEU A 6 -4.82 21.91 -56.16
CA LEU A 6 -4.44 20.68 -56.87
C LEU A 6 -5.62 19.70 -57.01
N LEU A 7 -6.50 19.65 -56.01
CA LEU A 7 -7.75 18.88 -56.06
C LEU A 7 -8.73 19.49 -57.07
N ASP A 8 -8.90 20.80 -57.06
CA ASP A 8 -9.73 21.52 -58.05
C ASP A 8 -9.21 21.31 -59.48
N SER A 9 -7.88 21.32 -59.67
CA SER A 9 -7.28 21.04 -60.97
C SER A 9 -7.51 19.59 -61.44
N LEU A 10 -7.57 18.63 -60.50
CA LEU A 10 -7.89 17.24 -60.82
C LEU A 10 -9.36 17.09 -61.22
N ASP A 11 -10.27 17.77 -60.52
CA ASP A 11 -11.69 17.81 -60.86
C ASP A 11 -11.92 18.46 -62.23
N GLU A 12 -11.25 19.58 -62.54
CA GLU A 12 -11.31 20.18 -63.87
C GLU A 12 -10.80 19.24 -64.97
N MET A 13 -9.77 18.45 -64.69
CA MET A 13 -9.27 17.44 -65.62
C MET A 13 -10.29 16.34 -65.87
N ILE A 14 -11.02 15.91 -64.84
CA ILE A 14 -12.11 14.93 -64.95
C ILE A 14 -13.27 15.53 -65.75
N ASP A 15 -13.64 16.78 -65.51
CA ASP A 15 -14.76 17.43 -66.21
C ASP A 15 -14.49 17.68 -67.70
N ARG A 16 -13.24 18.00 -68.05
CA ARG A 16 -12.82 18.25 -69.45
C ARG A 16 -12.39 17.00 -70.21
N SER A 17 -12.37 15.86 -69.53
CA SER A 17 -11.92 14.60 -70.12
C SER A 17 -12.87 14.09 -71.21
N TRP A 18 -12.34 13.32 -72.15
CA TRP A 18 -13.17 12.75 -73.21
C TRP A 18 -14.04 11.64 -72.62
N GLY A 19 -15.35 11.91 -72.48
CA GLY A 19 -16.36 10.92 -72.14
C GLY A 19 -16.54 9.90 -73.28
N LEU A 20 -16.34 8.61 -72.98
CA LEU A 20 -16.52 7.54 -73.96
C LEU A 20 -18.02 7.22 -74.11
N PRO A 21 -18.63 7.37 -75.31
CA PRO A 21 -20.03 7.06 -75.51
C PRO A 21 -20.31 5.57 -75.23
N LEU A 22 -21.50 5.27 -74.70
CA LEU A 22 -21.98 3.91 -74.37
C LEU A 22 -21.32 3.21 -73.17
N LEU A 23 -20.30 3.81 -72.54
CA LEU A 23 -19.60 3.22 -71.38
C LEU A 23 -20.07 3.76 -70.02
N GLY A 24 -21.22 4.43 -69.96
CA GLY A 24 -21.89 4.77 -68.70
C GLY A 24 -21.11 5.74 -67.80
N GLY A 25 -20.64 6.86 -68.35
CA GLY A 25 -19.97 7.92 -67.57
C GLY A 25 -18.46 7.72 -67.35
N ARG A 26 -17.84 6.80 -68.08
CA ARG A 26 -16.38 6.63 -68.06
C ARG A 26 -15.70 7.65 -68.96
N CYS A 27 -14.61 8.20 -68.47
CA CYS A 27 -13.78 9.11 -69.23
C CYS A 27 -12.35 8.60 -69.39
N MET A 28 -11.67 9.11 -70.43
CA MET A 28 -10.27 8.80 -70.69
C MET A 28 -9.40 9.96 -70.17
N LEU A 29 -8.46 9.62 -69.29
CA LEU A 29 -7.54 10.56 -68.66
C LEU A 29 -6.10 10.15 -68.95
N ASP A 30 -5.22 11.14 -68.98
CA ASP A 30 -3.78 10.92 -69.03
C ASP A 30 -3.27 10.48 -67.65
N ALA A 31 -2.85 9.22 -67.55
CA ALA A 31 -2.38 8.63 -66.31
C ALA A 31 -1.08 9.26 -65.78
N GLU A 32 -0.24 9.82 -66.67
CA GLU A 32 1.02 10.47 -66.29
C GLU A 32 0.70 11.78 -65.56
N ARG A 33 -0.16 12.60 -66.16
CA ARG A 33 -0.59 13.89 -65.60
C ARG A 33 -1.39 13.75 -64.31
N VAL A 34 -2.24 12.73 -64.21
CA VAL A 34 -2.94 12.41 -62.94
C VAL A 34 -1.94 12.00 -61.86
N ARG A 35 -0.88 11.25 -62.21
CA ARG A 35 0.15 10.83 -61.25
C ARG A 35 0.97 12.02 -60.75
N GLU A 36 1.32 12.97 -61.62
CA GLU A 36 1.99 14.21 -61.24
C GLU A 36 1.19 15.01 -60.20
N ILE A 37 -0.11 15.21 -60.44
CA ILE A 37 -0.99 15.93 -59.48
C ILE A 37 -1.08 15.18 -58.15
N ILE A 38 -1.20 13.85 -58.18
CA ILE A 38 -1.21 13.02 -56.97
C ILE A 38 0.10 13.16 -56.19
N ASP A 39 1.23 13.18 -56.88
CA ASP A 39 2.54 13.33 -56.23
C ASP A 39 2.75 14.75 -55.69
N ASP A 40 2.28 15.78 -56.38
CA ASP A 40 2.25 17.16 -55.88
C ASP A 40 1.33 17.31 -54.65
N ILE A 41 0.17 16.64 -54.63
CA ILE A 41 -0.70 16.60 -53.44
C ILE A 41 0.04 15.93 -52.28
N ARG A 42 0.77 14.83 -52.53
CA ARG A 42 1.54 14.13 -51.49
C ARG A 42 2.69 14.98 -50.95
N LEU A 43 3.35 15.76 -51.81
CA LEU A 43 4.43 16.66 -51.43
C LEU A 43 3.91 17.87 -50.65
N ASN A 44 2.78 18.44 -51.09
CA ASN A 44 2.13 19.60 -50.49
C ASN A 44 1.20 19.26 -49.32
N LEU A 45 1.01 17.97 -48.99
CA LEU A 45 0.31 17.57 -47.78
C LEU A 45 0.93 18.33 -46.59
N PRO A 46 0.14 19.13 -45.85
CA PRO A 46 0.66 20.05 -44.85
C PRO A 46 1.52 19.32 -43.82
N ALA A 47 2.61 19.95 -43.39
CA ALA A 47 3.51 19.39 -42.38
C ALA A 47 2.75 19.02 -41.09
N GLU A 48 1.67 19.74 -40.82
CA GLU A 48 0.73 19.57 -39.72
C GLU A 48 0.03 18.20 -39.74
N ILE A 49 -0.31 17.66 -40.92
CA ILE A 49 -0.93 16.32 -41.01
C ILE A 49 0.10 15.22 -40.73
N ARG A 50 1.34 15.39 -41.21
CA ARG A 50 2.44 14.47 -40.89
C ARG A 50 2.75 14.49 -39.40
N GLN A 51 2.78 15.68 -38.80
CA GLN A 51 2.98 15.86 -37.37
C GLN A 51 1.83 15.25 -36.54
N ALA A 52 0.58 15.45 -36.94
CA ALA A 52 -0.57 14.83 -36.28
C ALA A 52 -0.49 13.28 -36.32
N ARG A 53 -0.10 12.69 -37.44
CA ARG A 53 0.11 11.23 -37.55
C ARG A 53 1.24 10.73 -36.64
N ALA A 54 2.34 11.47 -36.54
CA ALA A 54 3.44 11.14 -35.63
C ALA A 54 2.98 11.17 -34.16
N ILE A 55 2.27 12.23 -33.74
CA ILE A 55 1.70 12.33 -32.39
C ILE A 55 0.76 11.16 -32.08
N VAL A 56 -0.07 10.74 -33.05
CA VAL A 56 -0.97 9.60 -32.87
C VAL A 56 -0.21 8.28 -32.72
N ALA A 57 0.89 8.10 -33.47
CA ALA A 57 1.75 6.94 -33.33
C ALA A 57 2.44 6.89 -31.95
N ASP A 58 2.94 8.05 -31.49
CA ASP A 58 3.68 8.19 -30.23
C ASP A 58 2.77 8.21 -29.00
N ARG A 59 1.45 8.38 -29.19
CA ARG A 59 0.45 8.44 -28.10
C ARG A 59 0.58 7.28 -27.12
N SER A 60 0.80 6.07 -27.63
CA SER A 60 0.93 4.88 -26.80
C SER A 60 2.15 4.94 -25.88
N GLU A 61 3.26 5.45 -26.39
CA GLU A 61 4.51 5.65 -25.64
C GLU A 61 4.38 6.78 -24.63
N ILE A 62 3.76 7.91 -25.01
CA ILE A 62 3.49 9.04 -24.10
C ILE A 62 2.66 8.56 -22.90
N VAL A 63 1.59 7.80 -23.14
CA VAL A 63 0.73 7.27 -22.06
C VAL A 63 1.49 6.27 -21.19
N ARG A 64 2.34 5.43 -21.78
CA ARG A 64 3.18 4.49 -21.02
C ARG A 64 4.14 5.24 -20.10
N ASN A 65 4.89 6.19 -20.63
CA ASN A 65 5.88 6.96 -19.88
C ASN A 65 5.21 7.74 -18.74
N ALA A 66 4.05 8.36 -18.99
CA ALA A 66 3.28 9.06 -17.96
C ALA A 66 2.81 8.11 -16.83
N ARG A 67 2.43 6.87 -17.15
CA ARG A 67 2.05 5.86 -16.15
C ARG A 67 3.24 5.41 -15.32
N GLU A 68 4.41 5.24 -15.94
CA GLU A 68 5.65 4.86 -15.26
C GLU A 68 6.10 5.98 -14.31
N GLU A 69 6.07 7.23 -14.74
CA GLU A 69 6.35 8.39 -13.90
C GLU A 69 5.38 8.52 -12.73
N ALA A 70 4.08 8.38 -12.97
CA ALA A 70 3.06 8.39 -11.91
C ALA A 70 3.32 7.28 -10.88
N ALA A 71 3.64 6.07 -11.33
CA ALA A 71 3.98 4.95 -10.45
C ALA A 71 5.28 5.19 -9.67
N ALA A 72 6.26 5.89 -10.25
CA ALA A 72 7.48 6.29 -9.55
C ALA A 72 7.20 7.34 -8.46
N ILE A 73 6.38 8.36 -8.76
CA ILE A 73 5.98 9.40 -7.81
C ILE A 73 5.25 8.79 -6.60
N VAL A 74 4.29 7.89 -6.84
CA VAL A 74 3.55 7.23 -5.76
C VAL A 74 4.47 6.38 -4.89
N ARG A 75 5.41 5.64 -5.48
CA ARG A 75 6.40 4.86 -4.72
C ARG A 75 7.29 5.75 -3.85
N ALA A 76 7.84 6.82 -4.42
CA ALA A 76 8.66 7.77 -3.68
C ALA A 76 7.89 8.44 -2.51
N ALA A 77 6.61 8.79 -2.74
CA ALA A 77 5.75 9.34 -1.70
C ALA A 77 5.51 8.34 -0.56
N GLN A 78 5.24 7.07 -0.89
CA GLN A 78 5.02 6.03 0.11
C GLN A 78 6.28 5.74 0.93
N GLU A 79 7.45 5.68 0.29
CA GLU A 79 8.73 5.51 0.98
C GLU A 79 9.01 6.67 1.94
N LYS A 80 8.77 7.92 1.50
CA LYS A 80 8.91 9.10 2.34
C LYS A 80 7.94 9.10 3.52
N ALA A 81 6.68 8.71 3.30
CA ALA A 81 5.70 8.58 4.38
C ALA A 81 6.12 7.52 5.40
N ASN A 82 6.60 6.37 4.95
CA ASN A 82 7.09 5.31 5.82
C ASN A 82 8.34 5.73 6.61
N ALA A 83 9.26 6.46 5.99
CA ALA A 83 10.42 7.04 6.66
C ALA A 83 9.98 8.06 7.72
N MET A 84 9.06 8.97 7.36
CA MET A 84 8.52 9.96 8.26
C MET A 84 7.83 9.32 9.46
N ILE A 85 6.99 8.29 9.29
CA ILE A 85 6.34 7.57 10.40
C ILE A 85 7.37 6.89 11.32
N ARG A 86 8.46 6.36 10.76
CA ARG A 86 9.53 5.73 11.55
C ARG A 86 10.34 6.75 12.34
N GLU A 87 10.59 7.91 11.73
CA GLU A 87 11.31 9.02 12.32
C GLU A 87 10.41 9.87 13.25
N ASP A 88 9.08 9.74 13.10
CA ASP A 88 8.12 10.52 13.84
C ASP A 88 8.30 10.28 15.34
N GLU A 89 8.43 11.38 16.08
CA GLU A 89 8.54 11.38 17.53
C GLU A 89 7.38 10.61 18.17
N ILE A 90 6.23 10.54 17.49
CA ILE A 90 5.07 9.75 17.93
C ILE A 90 5.42 8.26 18.07
N THR A 91 6.07 7.65 17.07
CA THR A 91 6.44 6.22 17.14
C THR A 91 7.51 5.98 18.20
N ARG A 92 8.45 6.91 18.34
CA ARG A 92 9.47 6.86 19.40
C ARG A 92 8.86 6.99 20.80
N ASN A 93 8.03 8.00 21.03
CA ASN A 93 7.32 8.24 22.28
C ASN A 93 6.39 7.07 22.62
N ALA A 94 5.72 6.48 21.63
CA ALA A 94 4.91 5.29 21.83
C ALA A 94 5.74 4.09 22.30
N ARG A 95 6.94 3.87 21.73
CA ARG A 95 7.87 2.81 22.17
C ARG A 95 8.43 3.07 23.56
N GLU A 96 8.84 4.29 23.87
CA GLU A 96 9.32 4.66 25.21
C GLU A 96 8.22 4.42 26.25
N LYS A 97 7.00 4.90 26.00
CA LYS A 97 5.85 4.67 26.88
C LYS A 97 5.48 3.20 27.03
N ALA A 98 5.59 2.40 25.96
CA ALA A 98 5.38 0.96 26.03
C ALA A 98 6.43 0.28 26.92
N ASN A 99 7.70 0.68 26.82
CA ASN A 99 8.76 0.16 27.68
C ASN A 99 8.55 0.54 29.15
N ASP A 100 8.09 1.76 29.42
CA ASP A 100 7.76 2.21 30.78
C ASP A 100 6.62 1.38 31.38
N ILE A 101 5.55 1.16 30.61
CA ILE A 101 4.41 0.31 31.03
C ILE A 101 4.89 -1.12 31.33
N MET A 102 5.73 -1.70 30.47
CA MET A 102 6.26 -3.05 30.67
C MET A 102 7.16 -3.13 31.91
N THR A 103 7.96 -2.10 32.15
CA THR A 103 8.83 -2.02 33.33
C THR A 103 8.00 -1.91 34.61
N GLN A 104 6.99 -1.04 34.62
CA GLN A 104 6.06 -0.90 35.74
C GLN A 104 5.27 -2.18 36.01
N ALA A 105 4.75 -2.83 34.96
CA ALA A 105 4.03 -4.10 35.10
C ALA A 105 4.91 -5.21 35.67
N ASN A 106 6.16 -5.31 35.21
CA ASN A 106 7.12 -6.27 35.75
C ASN A 106 7.46 -5.99 37.22
N GLN A 107 7.61 -4.72 37.58
CA GLN A 107 7.89 -4.31 38.96
C GLN A 107 6.72 -4.64 39.88
N GLN A 108 5.49 -4.26 39.50
CA GLN A 108 4.28 -4.60 40.23
C GLN A 108 4.09 -6.12 40.37
N SER A 109 4.38 -6.88 39.31
CA SER A 109 4.31 -8.35 39.37
C SER A 109 5.27 -8.93 40.41
N LYS A 110 6.50 -8.39 40.51
CA LYS A 110 7.46 -8.80 41.54
C LYS A 110 6.98 -8.43 42.93
N GLU A 111 6.47 -7.23 43.12
CA GLU A 111 5.92 -6.76 44.40
C GLU A 111 4.76 -7.63 44.87
N VAL A 112 3.82 -7.96 43.97
CA VAL A 112 2.71 -8.87 44.28
C VAL A 112 3.21 -10.25 44.69
N LYS A 113 4.23 -10.79 44.01
CA LYS A 113 4.81 -12.10 44.38
C LYS A 113 5.46 -12.08 45.76
N ILE A 114 6.21 -11.02 46.08
CA ILE A 114 6.84 -10.86 47.39
C ILE A 114 5.77 -10.73 48.48
N ALA A 115 4.79 -9.84 48.28
CA ALA A 115 3.70 -9.65 49.23
C ALA A 115 2.88 -10.93 49.46
N ALA A 116 2.64 -11.72 48.41
CA ALA A 116 1.97 -13.01 48.52
C ALA A 116 2.81 -14.04 49.31
N ALA A 117 4.12 -14.09 49.08
CA ALA A 117 5.03 -14.96 49.83
C ALA A 117 5.02 -14.59 51.32
N ASP A 118 5.16 -13.30 51.64
CA ASP A 118 5.13 -12.80 53.03
C ASP A 118 3.78 -13.09 53.71
N PHE A 119 2.68 -13.02 52.96
CA PHE A 119 1.35 -13.33 53.49
C PHE A 119 1.22 -14.82 53.81
N VAL A 120 1.69 -15.71 52.92
CA VAL A 120 1.68 -17.15 53.16
C VAL A 120 2.56 -17.51 54.35
N ASP A 121 3.75 -16.91 54.47
CA ASP A 121 4.64 -17.14 55.60
C ASP A 121 3.99 -16.77 56.93
N LYS A 122 3.32 -15.62 57.01
CA LYS A 122 2.53 -15.21 58.19
C LYS A 122 1.40 -16.18 58.51
N LEU A 123 0.68 -16.68 57.49
CA LEU A 123 -0.37 -17.67 57.70
C LEU A 123 0.19 -18.98 58.26
N MET A 124 1.32 -19.45 57.72
CA MET A 124 1.99 -20.65 58.18
C MET A 124 2.47 -20.50 59.63
N HIS A 125 3.12 -19.37 59.94
CA HIS A 125 3.57 -19.08 61.30
C HIS A 125 2.42 -19.06 62.32
N ASN A 126 1.31 -18.39 62.00
CA ASN A 126 0.13 -18.37 62.85
C ASN A 126 -0.47 -19.79 63.04
N CYS A 127 -0.43 -20.62 61.99
CA CYS A 127 -0.88 -22.00 62.06
C CYS A 127 0.02 -22.85 62.97
N GLU A 128 1.34 -22.68 62.88
CA GLU A 128 2.32 -23.33 63.75
C GLU A 128 2.09 -22.97 65.22
N GLU A 129 1.89 -21.68 65.52
CA GLU A 129 1.60 -21.22 66.89
C GLU A 129 0.31 -21.83 67.43
N ALA A 130 -0.76 -21.84 66.63
CA ALA A 130 -2.03 -22.45 67.02
C ALA A 130 -1.89 -23.96 67.30
N MET A 131 -1.19 -24.68 66.42
CA MET A 131 -0.92 -26.11 66.61
C MET A 131 -0.05 -26.39 67.85
N ALA A 132 0.97 -25.56 68.11
CA ALA A 132 1.80 -25.67 69.30
C ALA A 132 0.98 -25.46 70.58
N GLY A 133 0.06 -24.49 70.57
CA GLY A 133 -0.91 -24.26 71.65
C GLY A 133 -1.78 -25.49 71.91
N SER A 134 -2.44 -26.02 70.88
CA SER A 134 -3.29 -27.22 70.99
C SER A 134 -2.51 -28.45 71.47
N LEU A 135 -1.26 -28.63 71.01
CA LEU A 135 -0.40 -29.71 71.49
C LEU A 135 -0.05 -29.54 72.99
N GLY A 136 0.17 -28.30 73.42
CA GLY A 136 0.37 -27.94 74.83
C GLY A 136 -0.82 -28.34 75.70
N GLU A 137 -2.03 -27.98 75.29
CA GLU A 137 -3.28 -28.37 75.96
C GLU A 137 -3.44 -29.89 76.05
N LEU A 138 -3.18 -30.60 74.95
CA LEU A 138 -3.28 -32.07 74.89
C LEU A 138 -2.26 -32.74 75.84
N ARG A 139 -1.04 -32.21 75.93
CA ARG A 139 -0.02 -32.68 76.89
C ARG A 139 -0.46 -32.45 78.34
N GLN A 140 -1.05 -31.30 78.65
CA GLN A 140 -1.59 -31.01 79.98
C GLN A 140 -2.74 -31.98 80.33
N ALA A 141 -3.69 -32.18 79.41
CA ALA A 141 -4.79 -33.13 79.60
C ALA A 141 -4.29 -34.56 79.86
N ARG A 142 -3.29 -35.03 79.10
CA ARG A 142 -2.65 -36.34 79.32
C ARG A 142 -1.97 -36.43 80.69
N GLN A 143 -1.28 -35.39 81.14
CA GLN A 143 -0.66 -35.39 82.47
C GLN A 143 -1.70 -35.42 83.59
N ALA A 144 -2.81 -34.70 83.44
CA ALA A 144 -3.91 -34.72 84.40
C ALA A 144 -4.51 -36.14 84.52
N LEU A 145 -4.79 -36.81 83.39
CA LEU A 145 -5.28 -38.19 83.36
C LEU A 145 -4.30 -39.20 83.99
N ARG A 146 -2.99 -39.03 83.77
CA ARG A 146 -1.97 -39.87 84.41
C ARG A 146 -1.95 -39.72 85.93
N LYS A 147 -2.23 -38.53 86.46
CA LYS A 147 -2.30 -38.28 87.91
C LYS A 147 -3.57 -38.91 88.51
N THR A 148 -4.69 -38.90 87.79
CA THR A 148 -5.94 -39.51 88.27
C THR A 148 -5.97 -41.04 88.16
N GLY A 149 -5.30 -41.63 87.17
CA GLY A 149 -5.14 -43.09 87.03
C GLY A 149 -4.11 -43.73 87.97
N ARG A 150 -3.46 -42.93 88.83
CA ARG A 150 -2.48 -43.37 89.84
C ARG A 150 -3.03 -43.10 91.24
N LYS A 151 -4.24 -43.60 91.53
CA LYS A 151 -4.68 -43.88 92.90
C LYS A 151 -4.44 -45.37 93.18
N PRO A 152 -3.98 -45.74 94.38
CA PRO A 152 -3.68 -47.13 94.76
C PRO A 152 -4.91 -48.02 94.68
#